data_AF-A0A3D2VYT3-F1
#
_entry.id   AF-A0A3D2VYT3-F1
#
_cell.length_a   1.000
_cell.length_b   1.000
_cell.length_c   1.000
_cell.angle_alpha   90.00
_cell.angle_beta   90.00
_cell.angle_gamma   90.00
#
_symmetry.space_group_name_H-M   'P 1'
#
loop_
_entity.id
_entity.type
_entity.pdbx_description
1 polymer ?
#
loop_
_entity_poly.entity_id
_entity_poly.type
_entity_poly.pdbx_seq_one_letter_code
_entity_poly.pdbx_strand_id
1 'polypeptide(L)'
;MTEPWFARRFPLGDMRSGMAPVHWKGRAVAIAFVVALAIAGGAFWWFADHDQLVKGAFTFAVLAAGAGLGFIRVANKKGDHIHCVADYEKGKLRV
;
A
#
# COMPACT_ATOMS: atom_id res chain seq x y z
N MET A 1 -17.53 -14.30 -7.59
CA MET A 1 -16.13 -13.82 -7.68
C MET A 1 -15.99 -12.66 -6.71
N THR A 2 -14.98 -12.66 -5.83
CA THR A 2 -14.75 -11.54 -4.90
C THR A 2 -14.24 -10.32 -5.68
N GLU A 3 -14.85 -9.15 -5.51
CA GLU A 3 -14.42 -7.89 -6.11
C GLU A 3 -12.92 -7.63 -5.87
N PRO A 4 -12.12 -7.42 -6.93
CA PRO A 4 -10.71 -7.10 -6.81
C PRO A 4 -10.54 -5.68 -6.29
N TRP A 5 -9.73 -5.51 -5.25
CA TRP A 5 -9.46 -4.19 -4.67
C TRP A 5 -8.32 -3.48 -5.39
N PHE A 6 -7.38 -4.28 -5.91
CA PHE A 6 -6.21 -3.84 -6.63
C PHE A 6 -6.13 -4.56 -7.97
N ALA A 7 -5.47 -3.95 -8.95
CA ALA A 7 -5.14 -4.59 -10.23
C ALA A 7 -3.71 -4.21 -10.63
N ARG A 8 -3.13 -4.98 -11.56
CA ARG A 8 -1.79 -4.69 -12.05
C ARG A 8 -1.77 -3.37 -12.83
N ARG A 9 -0.72 -2.59 -12.65
CA ARG A 9 -0.50 -1.37 -13.44
C ARG A 9 0.10 -1.69 -14.81
N PHE A 10 0.83 -2.80 -14.91
CA PHE A 10 1.61 -3.16 -16.09
C PHE A 10 1.17 -4.53 -16.65
N PRO A 11 1.30 -4.76 -17.97
CA PRO A 11 0.99 -6.04 -18.62
C PRO A 11 1.79 -7.23 -18.06
N LEU A 12 1.36 -8.46 -18.38
CA LEU A 12 2.15 -9.66 -18.01
C LEU A 12 3.43 -9.66 -18.85
N GLY A 13 4.57 -9.89 -18.21
CA GLY A 13 5.89 -9.88 -18.87
C GLY A 13 6.63 -8.55 -18.85
N ASP A 14 6.05 -7.47 -18.30
CA ASP A 14 6.78 -6.23 -18.03
C ASP A 14 7.77 -6.45 -16.86
N MET A 15 8.97 -5.87 -16.92
CA MET A 15 9.93 -5.86 -15.80
C MET A 15 9.35 -5.19 -14.55
N ARG A 16 8.37 -4.29 -14.73
CA ARG A 16 7.73 -3.57 -13.63
C ARG A 16 6.59 -4.41 -13.06
N SER A 17 6.70 -4.76 -11.79
CA SER A 17 5.59 -5.30 -11.00
C SER A 17 5.04 -4.20 -10.09
N GLY A 18 3.80 -3.80 -10.32
CA GLY A 18 3.14 -2.78 -9.54
C GLY A 18 1.64 -2.96 -9.57
N MET A 19 1.00 -2.74 -8.43
CA MET A 19 -0.45 -2.77 -8.30
C MET A 19 -0.99 -1.37 -8.01
N ALA A 20 -2.22 -1.11 -8.44
CA ALA A 20 -2.95 0.10 -8.11
C ALA A 20 -4.37 -0.23 -7.64
N PRO A 21 -4.93 0.58 -6.75
CA PRO A 21 -6.29 0.39 -6.27
C PRO A 21 -7.28 0.71 -7.39
N VAL A 22 -8.15 -0.26 -7.69
CA VAL A 22 -9.23 -0.11 -8.68
C VAL A 22 -10.58 0.10 -8.00
N HIS A 23 -10.72 -0.35 -6.75
CA HIS A 23 -11.94 -0.24 -5.95
C HIS A 23 -11.75 0.67 -4.73
N TRP A 24 -12.85 1.21 -4.16
CA TRP A 24 -12.81 2.12 -3.01
C TRP A 24 -12.13 1.50 -1.78
N LYS A 25 -12.31 0.19 -1.56
CA LYS A 25 -11.64 -0.56 -0.48
C LYS A 25 -10.11 -0.54 -0.64
N GLY A 26 -9.61 -0.66 -1.87
CA GLY A 26 -8.17 -0.55 -2.16
C GLY A 26 -7.63 0.85 -1.87
N ARG A 27 -8.41 1.89 -2.20
CA ARG A 27 -8.06 3.29 -1.88
C ARG A 27 -8.04 3.52 -0.37
N ALA A 28 -9.02 2.99 0.37
CA ALA A 28 -9.05 3.08 1.84
C ALA A 28 -7.82 2.42 2.48
N VAL A 29 -7.39 1.27 1.97
CA VAL A 29 -6.15 0.59 2.44
C VAL A 29 -4.91 1.43 2.13
N ALA A 30 -4.84 2.07 0.96
CA ALA A 30 -3.74 2.98 0.63
C ALA A 30 -3.70 4.21 1.54
N ILE A 31 -4.85 4.81 1.83
CA ILE A 31 -4.96 5.93 2.78
C ILE A 31 -4.52 5.49 4.17
N ALA A 32 -4.99 4.33 4.65
CA ALA A 32 -4.59 3.80 5.95
C ALA A 32 -3.07 3.58 6.06
N PHE A 33 -2.43 3.12 4.98
CA PHE A 33 -0.97 3.02 4.92
C PHE A 33 -0.28 4.39 5.04
N VAL A 34 -0.75 5.40 4.32
CA VAL A 34 -0.19 6.76 4.40
C VAL A 34 -0.38 7.36 5.80
N VAL A 35 -1.55 7.17 6.40
CA VAL A 35 -1.83 7.62 7.78
C VAL A 35 -0.91 6.91 8.77
N ALA A 36 -0.68 5.60 8.62
CA ALA A 36 0.25 4.85 9.46
C ALA A 36 1.69 5.37 9.34
N LEU A 37 2.14 5.74 8.13
CA LEU A 37 3.45 6.36 7.92
C LEU A 37 3.54 7.76 8.55
N ALA A 38 2.47 8.56 8.47
CA ALA A 38 2.43 9.86 9.13
C ALA A 38 2.52 9.72 10.66
N ILE A 39 1.82 8.74 11.25
CA ILE A 39 1.92 8.43 12.68
C ILE A 39 3.35 7.97 13.04
N ALA A 40 3.96 7.10 12.23
CA ALA A 40 5.34 6.68 12.45
C ALA A 40 6.32 7.85 12.38
N GLY A 41 6.15 8.76 11.41
CA GLY A 41 6.95 9.98 11.28
C GLY A 41 6.76 10.94 12.45
N GLY A 42 5.52 11.08 12.94
CA GLY A 42 5.22 11.85 14.15
C GLY A 42 5.90 11.26 15.40
N ALA A 43 5.88 9.93 15.55
CA ALA A 43 6.58 9.25 16.64
C ALA A 43 8.11 9.46 16.54
N PHE A 44 8.67 9.36 15.33
CA PHE A 44 10.09 9.66 15.10
C PHE A 44 10.43 11.09 15.53
N TRP A 45 9.64 12.06 15.08
CA TRP A 45 9.85 13.47 15.40
C TRP A 45 9.80 13.72 16.91
N TRP A 46 8.83 13.13 17.60
CA TRP A 46 8.73 13.20 19.07
C TRP A 46 9.98 12.67 19.77
N PHE A 47 10.50 11.51 19.35
CA PHE A 47 11.74 10.97 19.93
C PHE A 47 12.97 11.80 19.57
N ALA A 48 13.02 12.38 18.37
CA ALA A 48 14.10 13.25 17.95
C ALA A 48 14.18 14.53 18.81
N ASP A 49 13.03 15.10 19.18
CA ASP A 49 12.92 16.28 20.05
C ASP A 49 13.43 16.02 21.49
N HIS A 50 13.48 14.76 21.91
CA HIS A 50 13.96 14.34 23.24
C HIS A 50 15.38 13.75 23.21
N ASP A 51 16.19 14.08 22.20
CA ASP A 51 17.56 13.55 21.97
C ASP A 51 17.63 12.01 21.84
N GLN A 52 16.51 11.36 21.56
CA GLN A 52 16.38 9.90 21.43
C GLN A 52 16.34 9.44 19.96
N LEU A 53 17.20 10.01 19.11
CA LEU A 53 17.22 9.76 17.67
C LEU A 53 17.28 8.26 17.29
N VAL A 54 18.13 7.48 17.97
CA VAL A 54 18.28 6.04 17.67
C VAL A 54 16.97 5.28 17.97
N LYS A 55 16.32 5.59 19.09
CA LYS A 55 15.02 4.98 19.43
C LYS A 55 13.94 5.43 18.44
N GLY A 56 13.89 6.71 18.11
CA GLY A 56 12.98 7.24 17.11
C GLY A 56 13.13 6.53 15.77
N ALA A 57 14.37 6.41 15.27
CA ALA A 57 14.66 5.74 14.00
C ALA A 57 14.22 4.28 14.02
N PHE A 58 14.49 3.56 15.12
CA PHE A 58 14.05 2.18 15.29
C PHE A 58 12.51 2.06 15.32
N THR A 59 11.82 2.92 16.07
CA THR A 59 10.36 2.96 16.12
C THR A 59 9.75 3.24 14.75
N PHE A 60 10.30 4.22 14.02
CA PHE A 60 9.88 4.51 12.65
C PHE A 60 10.05 3.30 11.73
N ALA A 61 11.24 2.70 11.73
CA ALA A 61 11.55 1.56 10.87
C ALA A 61 10.60 0.38 11.12
N VAL A 62 10.33 0.04 12.38
CA VAL A 62 9.41 -1.04 12.75
C VAL A 62 7.99 -0.74 12.30
N LEU A 63 7.48 0.47 12.56
CA LEU A 63 6.13 0.85 12.16
C LEU A 63 5.97 0.92 10.64
N ALA A 64 6.92 1.53 9.94
CA ALA A 64 6.92 1.64 8.49
C ALA A 64 7.00 0.27 7.82
N ALA A 65 7.87 -0.62 8.30
CA ALA A 65 7.96 -1.99 7.81
C ALA A 65 6.66 -2.77 8.07
N GLY A 66 6.08 -2.66 9.28
CA GLY A 66 4.81 -3.30 9.62
C GLY A 66 3.66 -2.84 8.73
N ALA A 67 3.52 -1.52 8.55
CA ALA A 67 2.50 -0.94 7.68
C ALA A 67 2.71 -1.34 6.21
N GLY A 68 3.96 -1.32 5.72
CA GLY A 68 4.31 -1.70 4.36
C GLY A 68 4.03 -3.18 4.08
N LEU A 69 4.43 -4.08 4.98
CA LEU A 69 4.13 -5.50 4.87
C LEU A 69 2.62 -5.77 4.91
N GLY A 70 1.88 -5.04 5.76
CA GLY A 70 0.42 -5.11 5.82
C GLY A 70 -0.21 -4.70 4.49
N PHE A 71 0.19 -3.54 3.96
CA PHE A 71 -0.28 -3.04 2.68
C PHE A 71 -0.01 -4.01 1.53
N ILE A 72 1.24 -4.50 1.41
CA ILE A 72 1.63 -5.46 0.36
C ILE A 72 0.84 -6.77 0.47
N ARG A 73 0.62 -7.29 1.69
CA ARG A 73 -0.18 -8.51 1.89
C ARG A 73 -1.62 -8.32 1.45
N VAL A 74 -2.25 -7.19 1.78
CA VAL A 74 -3.63 -6.91 1.35
C VAL A 74 -3.70 -6.72 -0.16
N ALA A 75 -2.75 -5.97 -0.74
CA ALA A 75 -2.67 -5.77 -2.18
C ALA A 75 -2.54 -7.10 -2.93
N ASN A 76 -1.68 -8.01 -2.48
CA ASN A 76 -1.52 -9.32 -3.11
C ASN A 76 -2.72 -10.25 -2.90
N LYS A 77 -3.34 -10.26 -1.72
CA LYS A 77 -4.50 -11.13 -1.43
C LYS A 77 -5.79 -10.67 -2.12
N LYS A 78 -5.95 -9.37 -2.35
CA LYS A 78 -7.14 -8.76 -2.95
C LYS A 78 -6.86 -8.16 -4.32
N GLY A 79 -5.71 -8.46 -4.90
CA GLY A 79 -5.29 -8.00 -6.22
C GLY A 79 -5.71 -8.96 -7.31
N ASP A 80 -6.19 -8.42 -8.43
CA ASP A 80 -6.23 -9.14 -9.69
C ASP A 80 -4.83 -9.17 -10.30
N HIS A 81 -4.28 -10.39 -10.44
CA HIS A 81 -2.95 -10.66 -10.98
C HIS A 81 -2.95 -10.92 -12.49
N ILE A 82 -4.13 -10.97 -13.11
CA ILE A 82 -4.30 -11.25 -14.53
C ILE A 82 -4.52 -9.91 -15.26
N HIS A 83 -5.53 -9.16 -14.83
CA HIS A 83 -5.98 -7.96 -15.53
C HIS A 83 -5.24 -6.70 -15.09
N CYS A 84 -5.18 -5.74 -16.00
CA CYS A 84 -4.59 -4.43 -15.73
C CYS A 84 -5.66 -3.41 -15.33
N VAL A 85 -5.25 -2.35 -14.64
CA VAL A 85 -6.11 -1.18 -14.33
C VAL A 85 -6.83 -0.67 -15.58
N ALA A 86 -6.13 -0.62 -16.72
CA ALA A 86 -6.70 -0.18 -17.99
C ALA A 86 -7.89 -1.03 -18.48
N ASP A 87 -7.99 -2.30 -18.06
CA ASP A 87 -9.13 -3.15 -18.41
C ASP A 87 -10.38 -2.77 -17.59
N TYR A 88 -10.19 -2.35 -16.33
CA TYR A 88 -11.26 -1.81 -15.49
C TYR A 88 -11.72 -0.43 -15.94
N GLU A 89 -10.79 0.45 -16.35
CA GLU A 89 -11.13 1.79 -16.85
C GLU A 89 -11.92 1.73 -18.17
N LYS A 90 -11.62 0.76 -19.03
CA LYS A 90 -12.35 0.52 -20.29
C LYS A 90 -13.70 -0.16 -20.08
N GLY A 91 -14.12 -0.39 -18.83
CA GLY A 91 -15.38 -1.03 -18.50
C GLY A 91 -15.45 -2.51 -18.91
N LYS A 92 -14.31 -3.14 -19.22
CA LYS A 92 -14.27 -4.56 -19.58
C LYS A 92 -14.52 -5.47 -18.38
N LEU A 93 -14.27 -4.96 -17.17
CA LEU A 93 -14.40 -5.67 -15.90
C LEU A 93 -15.09 -4.78 -14.87
N ARG A 94 -15.91 -5.38 -14.00
CA ARG A 94 -16.54 -4.68 -12.88
C ARG A 94 -15.63 -4.73 -11.65
N VAL A 95 -15.57 -3.60 -10.95
CA VAL A 95 -14.85 -3.40 -9.69
C VAL A 95 -15.77 -3.53 -8.50
#